data_AF-A0A135W8E5-F1
#
_entry.id   AF-A0A135W8E5-F1
#
_cell.length_a   1.000
_cell.length_b   1.000
_cell.length_c   1.000
_cell.angle_alpha   90.00
_cell.angle_beta   90.00
_cell.angle_gamma   90.00
#
_symmetry.space_group_name_H-M   'P 1'
#
loop_
_entity.id
_entity.type
_entity.pdbx_description
1 polymer ?
#
loop_
_entity_poly.entity_id
_entity_poly.type
_entity_poly.pdbx_seq_one_letter_code
_entity_poly.pdbx_strand_id
1 'polypeptide(L)'
;MENMLQNMDLIHRYLSAGITNQFGFSMDLEGEYTFAQNIVSKKMIIATTFTSKILSNPQLKLFLSALISEINHGKCTFDIIRERIKYFEKIPLNEKKIV
;
A
#
# COMPACT_ATOMS: atom_id res chain seq x y z
N MET A 1 14.00 3.91 -18.36
CA MET A 1 12.53 3.99 -18.34
C MET A 1 12.07 2.97 -17.32
N GLU A 2 11.70 3.40 -16.11
CA GLU A 2 11.21 2.46 -15.07
C GLU A 2 10.00 1.70 -15.63
N ASN A 3 10.00 0.37 -15.51
CA ASN A 3 8.97 -0.48 -16.07
C ASN A 3 7.69 -0.33 -15.23
N MET A 4 6.55 -0.01 -15.86
CA MET A 4 5.27 0.16 -15.16
C MET A 4 4.90 -1.07 -14.31
N LEU A 5 5.21 -2.29 -14.77
CA LEU A 5 4.97 -3.52 -14.02
C LEU A 5 5.78 -3.56 -12.72
N GLN A 6 7.05 -3.15 -12.76
CA GLN A 6 7.90 -3.08 -11.57
C GLN A 6 7.36 -2.06 -10.55
N ASN A 7 6.76 -0.97 -11.02
CA ASN A 7 6.14 0.02 -10.15
C ASN A 7 4.86 -0.52 -9.49
N MET A 8 4.07 -1.32 -10.21
CA MET A 8 2.87 -1.96 -9.67
C MET A 8 3.23 -3.00 -8.60
N ASP A 9 4.20 -3.88 -8.88
CA ASP A 9 4.67 -4.89 -7.93
C ASP A 9 5.24 -4.25 -6.66
N LEU A 10 6.00 -3.15 -6.82
CA LEU A 10 6.59 -2.44 -5.70
C LEU A 10 5.51 -1.81 -4.79
N ILE A 11 4.47 -1.22 -5.39
CA ILE A 11 3.32 -0.69 -4.66
C ILE A 11 2.54 -1.81 -3.97
N HIS A 12 2.32 -2.93 -4.65
CA HIS A 12 1.62 -4.07 -4.07
C HIS A 12 2.36 -4.63 -2.84
N ARG A 13 3.68 -4.83 -2.95
CA ARG A 13 4.53 -5.22 -1.81
C ARG A 13 4.48 -4.20 -0.68
N TYR A 14 4.53 -2.91 -1.01
CA TYR A 14 4.49 -1.84 -0.02
C TYR A 14 3.21 -1.87 0.81
N LEU A 15 2.05 -1.95 0.16
CA LEU A 15 0.76 -2.00 0.82
C LEU A 15 0.65 -3.28 1.68
N SER A 16 1.05 -4.43 1.13
CA SER A 16 1.01 -5.72 1.85
C SER A 16 1.92 -5.74 3.08
N ALA A 17 3.15 -5.22 2.95
CA ALA A 17 4.10 -5.11 4.05
C ALA A 17 3.60 -4.12 5.10
N GLY A 18 2.99 -3.01 4.69
CA GLY A 18 2.37 -2.04 5.59
C GLY A 18 1.25 -2.66 6.43
N ILE A 19 0.37 -3.46 5.83
CA ILE A 19 -0.70 -4.17 6.55
C ILE A 19 -0.11 -5.16 7.56
N THR A 20 0.82 -6.00 7.09
CA THR A 20 1.49 -6.99 7.96
C THR A 20 2.17 -6.31 9.13
N ASN A 21 2.83 -5.18 8.89
CA ASN A 21 3.50 -4.40 9.91
C ASN A 21 2.50 -3.79 10.91
N GLN A 22 1.43 -3.15 10.44
CA GLN A 22 0.49 -2.42 11.28
C GLN A 22 -0.50 -3.33 12.05
N PHE A 23 -0.96 -4.40 11.43
CA PHE A 23 -2.04 -5.24 11.96
C PHE A 23 -1.62 -6.67 12.32
N GLY A 24 -0.39 -7.08 12.00
CA GLY A 24 0.13 -8.40 12.35
C GLY A 24 -0.44 -9.56 11.52
N PHE A 25 -1.15 -9.28 10.42
CA PHE A 25 -1.64 -10.29 9.49
C PHE A 25 -1.36 -9.90 8.04
N SER A 26 -1.27 -10.90 7.15
CA SER A 26 -1.21 -10.70 5.71
C SER A 26 -2.60 -10.84 5.09
N MET A 27 -2.85 -10.10 4.02
CA MET A 27 -4.07 -10.24 3.22
C MET A 27 -3.75 -10.13 1.75
N ASP A 28 -4.55 -10.80 0.94
CA ASP A 28 -4.56 -10.61 -0.50
C ASP A 28 -5.24 -9.28 -0.85
N LEU A 29 -4.57 -8.49 -1.69
CA LEU A 29 -5.04 -7.20 -2.17
C LEU A 29 -5.52 -7.23 -3.62
N GLU A 30 -5.59 -8.40 -4.25
CA GLU A 30 -6.16 -8.57 -5.58
C GLU A 30 -7.60 -8.04 -5.61
N GLY A 31 -7.89 -7.15 -6.56
CA GLY A 31 -9.21 -6.54 -6.72
C GLY A 31 -9.57 -5.50 -5.66
N GLU A 32 -8.72 -5.21 -4.67
CA GLU A 32 -8.97 -4.18 -3.65
C GLU A 32 -8.59 -2.77 -4.11
N TYR A 33 -7.79 -2.67 -5.17
CA TYR A 33 -7.49 -1.44 -5.88
C TYR A 33 -7.13 -1.73 -7.34
N THR A 34 -7.13 -0.68 -8.17
CA THR A 34 -6.65 -0.73 -9.54
C THR A 34 -5.78 0.48 -9.87
N PHE A 35 -4.86 0.31 -10.82
CA PHE A 35 -4.19 1.45 -11.44
C PHE A 35 -5.12 2.06 -12.49
N ALA A 36 -5.29 3.38 -12.44
CA ALA A 36 -6.15 4.11 -13.36
C ALA A 36 -5.47 5.42 -13.76
N GLN A 37 -5.85 5.98 -14.90
CA GLN A 37 -5.40 7.31 -15.29
C GLN A 37 -6.40 8.36 -14.75
N ASN A 38 -5.89 9.35 -14.02
CA ASN A 38 -6.69 10.50 -13.66
C ASN A 38 -7.10 11.27 -14.93
N ILE A 39 -8.41 11.49 -15.10
CA ILE A 39 -8.96 12.07 -16.33
C ILE A 39 -8.46 13.50 -16.58
N VAL A 40 -8.29 14.28 -15.50
CA VAL A 40 -7.90 15.69 -15.54
C VAL A 40 -6.39 15.84 -15.69
N SER A 41 -5.61 15.26 -14.78
CA SER A 41 -4.15 15.43 -14.75
C SER A 41 -3.39 14.50 -15.68
N LYS A 42 -4.05 13.48 -16.25
CA LYS A 42 -3.46 12.40 -17.05
C LYS A 42 -2.41 11.55 -16.32
N LYS A 43 -2.22 11.77 -15.01
CA LYS A 43 -1.31 10.98 -14.18
C LYS A 43 -1.92 9.62 -13.85
N MET A 44 -1.08 8.59 -13.79
CA MET A 44 -1.46 7.32 -13.20
C MET A 44 -1.69 7.50 -11.70
N ILE A 45 -2.78 6.92 -11.21
CA ILE A 45 -3.20 6.91 -9.80
C ILE A 45 -3.61 5.49 -9.42
N ILE A 46 -3.68 5.24 -8.12
CA ILE A 46 -4.32 4.07 -7.53
C ILE A 46 -5.75 4.45 -7.16
N ALA A 47 -6.73 3.79 -7.74
CA ALA A 47 -8.14 3.91 -7.38
C ALA A 47 -8.54 2.73 -6.48
N THR A 48 -9.20 3.00 -5.36
CA THR A 48 -9.66 1.97 -4.43
C THR A 48 -10.92 1.29 -4.97
N THR A 49 -10.98 -0.03 -4.87
CA THR A 49 -12.13 -0.87 -5.24
C THR A 49 -12.54 -1.77 -4.09
N PHE A 50 -12.27 -1.30 -2.86
CA PHE A 50 -12.39 -2.06 -1.62
C PHE A 50 -13.66 -2.91 -1.55
N THR A 51 -13.47 -4.22 -1.41
CA THR A 51 -14.54 -5.19 -1.23
C THR A 51 -15.01 -5.22 0.21
N SER A 52 -16.03 -6.04 0.49
CA SER A 52 -16.50 -6.27 1.87
C SER A 52 -15.38 -6.71 2.82
N LYS A 53 -14.31 -7.36 2.31
CA LYS A 53 -13.13 -7.75 3.10
C LYS A 53 -12.49 -6.55 3.81
N ILE A 54 -12.24 -5.46 3.07
CA ILE A 54 -11.66 -4.23 3.63
C ILE A 54 -12.73 -3.38 4.30
N LEU A 55 -13.92 -3.27 3.69
CA LEU A 55 -14.98 -2.39 4.20
C LEU A 55 -15.51 -2.83 5.58
N SER A 56 -15.42 -4.11 5.92
CA SER A 56 -15.82 -4.64 7.24
C SER A 56 -14.82 -4.30 8.36
N ASN A 57 -13.62 -3.79 8.03
CA ASN A 57 -12.63 -3.33 9.00
C ASN A 57 -12.32 -1.84 8.76
N PRO A 58 -12.97 -0.92 9.51
CA PRO A 58 -12.80 0.52 9.32
C PRO A 58 -11.36 1.01 9.51
N GLN A 59 -10.59 0.39 10.41
CA GLN A 59 -9.19 0.77 10.65
C GLN A 59 -8.30 0.39 9.46
N LEU A 60 -8.48 -0.81 8.92
CA LEU A 60 -7.78 -1.28 7.73
C LEU A 60 -8.11 -0.41 6.51
N LYS A 61 -9.40 -0.11 6.31
CA LYS A 61 -9.85 0.81 5.26
C LYS A 61 -9.19 2.18 5.38
N LEU A 62 -9.18 2.77 6.58
CA LEU A 62 -8.59 4.08 6.82
C LEU A 62 -7.08 4.07 6.53
N PHE A 63 -6.38 3.05 7.04
CA PHE A 63 -4.94 2.87 6.84
C PHE A 63 -4.58 2.78 5.35
N LEU A 64 -5.25 1.89 4.60
CA LEU A 64 -4.99 1.72 3.17
C LEU A 64 -5.34 2.97 2.36
N SER A 65 -6.45 3.63 2.70
CA SER A 65 -6.83 4.90 2.06
C SER A 65 -5.76 5.98 2.25
N ALA A 66 -5.18 6.06 3.45
CA ALA A 66 -4.11 7.01 3.75
C ALA A 66 -2.85 6.72 2.92
N LEU A 67 -2.38 5.46 2.89
CA LEU A 67 -1.21 5.08 2.10
C LEU A 67 -1.41 5.36 0.60
N ILE A 68 -2.56 4.97 0.05
CA ILE A 68 -2.90 5.21 -1.35
C ILE A 68 -2.97 6.71 -1.65
N SER A 69 -3.54 7.50 -0.73
CA SER A 69 -3.57 8.96 -0.85
C SER A 69 -2.17 9.57 -0.87
N GLU A 70 -1.26 9.13 0.00
CA GLU A 70 0.14 9.61 0.00
C GLU A 70 0.84 9.35 -1.34
N ILE A 71 0.62 8.15 -1.92
CA ILE A 71 1.15 7.78 -3.24
C ILE A 71 0.55 8.68 -4.33
N ASN A 72 -0.78 8.80 -4.39
CA ASN A 72 -1.48 9.57 -5.42
C ASN A 72 -1.13 11.06 -5.41
N HIS A 73 -0.83 11.62 -4.23
CA HIS A 73 -0.40 13.01 -4.09
C HIS A 73 1.12 13.21 -4.30
N GLY A 74 1.86 12.15 -4.63
CA GLY A 74 3.31 12.21 -4.85
C GLY A 74 4.13 12.45 -3.57
N LYS A 75 3.53 12.30 -2.39
CA LYS A 75 4.23 12.41 -1.09
C LYS A 75 5.04 11.16 -0.76
N CYS A 76 4.71 10.03 -1.40
CA CYS A 76 5.42 8.76 -1.25
C CYS A 76 6.06 8.37 -2.59
N THR A 77 7.35 8.70 -2.76
CA THR A 77 8.13 8.34 -3.96
C THR A 77 8.56 6.88 -3.94
N PHE A 78 8.99 6.33 -5.08
CA PHE A 78 9.45 4.93 -5.14
C PHE A 78 10.67 4.65 -4.25
N ASP A 79 11.56 5.62 -4.06
CA ASP A 79 12.68 5.45 -3.14
C ASP A 79 12.22 5.39 -1.68
N ILE A 80 11.26 6.23 -1.30
CA ILE A 80 10.62 6.16 0.02
C ILE A 80 9.91 4.81 0.21
N ILE A 81 9.21 4.34 -0.81
CA ILE A 81 8.54 3.03 -0.78
C ILE A 81 9.57 1.91 -0.57
N ARG A 82 10.67 1.90 -1.33
CA ARG A 82 11.73 0.89 -1.20
C ARG A 82 12.34 0.90 0.21
N GLU A 83 12.62 2.07 0.76
CA GLU A 83 13.15 2.18 2.13
C GLU A 83 12.14 1.74 3.19
N ARG A 84 10.86 2.09 3.04
CA ARG A 84 9.81 1.64 3.95
C ARG A 84 9.61 0.12 3.90
N ILE A 85 9.65 -0.50 2.71
CA ILE A 85 9.60 -1.96 2.58
C ILE A 85 10.77 -2.61 3.34
N LYS A 86 12.00 -2.12 3.14
CA LYS A 86 13.17 -2.63 3.88
C LYS A 86 12.98 -2.50 5.39
N TYR A 87 12.41 -1.39 5.87
CA TYR A 87 12.12 -1.21 7.29
C TYR A 87 11.08 -2.23 7.80
N PHE A 88 10.01 -2.46 7.03
CA PHE A 88 8.98 -3.44 7.41
C PHE A 88 9.51 -4.87 7.43
N GLU A 89 10.36 -5.25 6.47
CA GLU A 89 10.94 -6.58 6.33
C GLU A 89 12.08 -6.84 7.35
N LYS A 90 12.72 -5.78 7.87
CA LYS A 90 13.79 -5.90 8.88
C LYS A 90 13.29 -6.10 10.31
N ILE A 91 12.02 -5.84 10.60
CA ILE A 91 11.46 -6.00 11.95
C ILE A 91 10.87 -7.40 12.07
N PRO A 92 11.45 -8.31 12.87
CA PRO A 92 10.84 -9.60 13.14
C PRO A 92 9.48 -9.38 13.83
N LEU A 93 8.46 -10.12 13.40
CA LEU A 93 7.11 -10.11 14.00
C LEU A 93 7.13 -10.33 15.53
N ASN A 94 8.22 -10.88 16.06
CA ASN A 94 8.39 -11.24 17.47
C ASN A 94 8.85 -10.07 18.37
N GLU A 95 9.28 -8.93 17.83
CA GLU A 95 9.73 -7.77 18.61
C GLU A 95 8.62 -6.73 18.88
N LYS A 96 7.37 -7.02 18.49
CA LYS A 96 6.23 -6.09 18.62
C LYS A 96 5.34 -6.31 19.86
N LYS A 97 5.82 -7.04 20.86
CA LYS A 97 5.28 -6.95 22.22
C LYS A 97 6.17 -5.99 23.02
N ILE A 98 5.57 -5.24 23.94
CA ILE A 98 6.11 -4.15 24.79
C ILE A 98 5.71 -2.80 24.16
N VAL A 99 4.71 -2.04 24.63
CA VAL A 99 4.11 -1.82 25.96
C VAL A 99 2.60 -1.66 25.82
#